data_AF-A0A7J4DSF7-F1
#
_entry.id   AF-A0A7J4DSF7-F1
#
_cell.length_a   1.000
_cell.length_b   1.000
_cell.length_c   1.000
_cell.angle_alpha   90.00
_cell.angle_beta   90.00
_cell.angle_gamma   90.00
#
_symmetry.space_group_name_H-M   'P 1'
#
loop_
_entity.id
_entity.type
_entity.pdbx_description
1 polymer ?
#
loop_
_entity_poly.entity_id
_entity_poly.type
_entity_poly.pdbx_seq_one_letter_code
_entity_poly.pdbx_strand_id
1 'polypeptide(L)'
;MKVLVYPKLKCSHGLKARLLLANGLRVEGCGFGAPGIRIGEVVFSTSMTGYPESLTDPSYRGQILVYTHPMVGNYGVPSTVHTVHGIPANYESSSIHVEGFIIAELSKPHHYLSTKTLHEWLRENNVPTNDLFLTWHSKLL
;
A
#
# COMPACT_ATOMS: atom_id res chain seq x y z
N MET A 1 16.55 27.69 3.07
CA MET A 1 15.81 26.45 2.72
C MET A 1 16.77 25.27 2.84
N LYS A 2 16.65 24.42 3.88
CA LYS A 2 17.45 23.19 4.01
C LYS A 2 16.85 22.13 3.08
N VAL A 3 17.49 21.88 1.95
CA VAL A 3 17.19 20.71 1.12
C VAL A 3 17.82 19.51 1.84
N LEU A 4 16.97 18.66 2.43
CA LEU A 4 17.40 17.35 2.93
C LEU A 4 17.61 16.47 1.70
N VAL A 5 18.86 16.31 1.29
CA VAL A 5 19.23 15.33 0.27
C VAL A 5 19.25 13.97 0.96
N TYR A 6 18.12 13.25 0.88
CA TYR A 6 18.06 11.86 1.29
C TYR A 6 18.94 11.02 0.34
N PRO A 7 19.65 9.98 0.82
CA PRO A 7 20.39 9.07 -0.04
C PRO A 7 19.45 8.53 -1.13
N LYS A 8 19.94 8.42 -2.38
CA LYS A 8 19.12 7.94 -3.52
C LYS A 8 18.36 6.69 -3.11
N LEU A 9 17.03 6.79 -2.96
CA LEU A 9 16.17 5.64 -2.71
C LEU A 9 16.40 4.61 -3.84
N LYS A 10 16.83 3.40 -3.49
CA LYS A 10 16.91 2.28 -4.43
C LYS A 10 15.55 1.60 -4.47
N CYS A 11 14.76 1.93 -5.47
CA CYS A 11 13.45 1.33 -5.67
C CYS A 11 13.58 -0.03 -6.37
N SER A 12 13.12 -1.09 -5.70
CA SER A 12 13.12 -2.46 -6.21
C SER A 12 12.36 -2.60 -7.53
N HIS A 13 11.32 -1.79 -7.74
CA HIS A 13 10.48 -1.81 -8.94
C HIS A 13 10.75 -0.63 -9.89
N GLY A 14 11.82 0.14 -9.66
CA GLY A 14 12.22 1.27 -10.52
C GLY A 14 11.29 2.49 -10.51
N LEU A 15 10.16 2.44 -9.78
CA LEU A 15 9.20 3.54 -9.68
C LEU A 15 9.51 4.42 -8.46
N LYS A 16 9.43 5.73 -8.65
CA LYS A 16 9.46 6.70 -7.55
C LYS A 16 8.04 7.13 -7.23
N ALA A 17 7.73 7.26 -5.95
CA ALA A 17 6.43 7.72 -5.46
C ALA A 17 6.62 8.87 -4.48
N ARG A 18 5.61 9.74 -4.41
CA ARG A 18 5.58 10.85 -3.46
C ARG A 18 4.19 10.99 -2.87
N LEU A 19 4.11 11.14 -1.56
CA LEU A 19 2.92 11.60 -0.85
C LEU A 19 3.05 13.10 -0.61
N LEU A 20 2.04 13.87 -1.03
CA LEU A 20 1.92 15.30 -0.78
C LEU A 20 0.70 15.53 0.09
N LEU A 21 0.89 16.13 1.26
CA LEU A 21 -0.19 16.49 2.17
C LEU A 21 -0.56 17.97 2.03
N ALA A 22 -1.80 18.30 2.40
CA ALA A 22 -2.32 19.66 2.29
C ALA A 22 -1.51 20.69 3.12
N ASN A 23 -0.87 20.26 4.20
CA ASN A 23 0.01 21.10 5.02
C ASN A 23 1.40 21.36 4.38
N GLY A 24 1.62 20.87 3.16
CA GLY A 24 2.88 21.01 2.44
C GLY A 24 3.94 19.95 2.80
N LEU A 25 3.64 19.02 3.72
CA LEU A 25 4.52 17.89 4.00
C LEU A 25 4.66 17.01 2.75
N ARG A 26 5.90 16.63 2.45
CA ARG A 26 6.25 15.80 1.31
C ARG A 26 7.02 14.59 1.80
N VAL A 27 6.55 13.41 1.43
CA VAL A 27 7.21 12.15 1.76
C VAL A 27 7.55 11.44 0.46
N GLU A 28 8.84 11.20 0.23
CA GLU A 28 9.32 10.48 -0.94
C GLU A 28 9.53 9.00 -0.60
N GLY A 29 9.22 8.12 -1.55
CA GLY A 29 9.40 6.68 -1.40
C GLY A 29 9.41 5.98 -2.75
N CYS A 30 9.23 4.66 -2.75
CA CYS A 30 9.29 3.83 -3.94
C CYS A 30 7.90 3.31 -4.32
N GLY A 31 7.52 3.46 -5.59
CA GLY A 31 6.28 2.86 -6.07
C GLY A 31 6.44 1.37 -6.33
N PHE A 32 5.39 0.59 -6.12
CA PHE A 32 5.36 -0.83 -6.52
C PHE A 32 4.07 -1.24 -7.26
N GLY A 33 2.96 -0.53 -7.03
CA GLY A 33 1.68 -0.72 -7.73
C GLY A 33 1.61 -0.02 -9.09
N ALA A 34 0.44 0.52 -9.43
CA ALA A 34 0.20 1.19 -10.70
C ALA A 34 0.78 2.61 -10.73
N PRO A 35 1.41 3.06 -11.83
CA PRO A 35 1.81 4.46 -11.97
C PRO A 35 0.58 5.35 -12.14
N GLY A 36 0.54 6.48 -11.45
CA GLY A 36 -0.55 7.44 -11.57
C GLY A 36 -0.57 8.45 -10.45
N ILE A 37 -1.44 9.45 -10.61
CA ILE A 37 -1.75 10.44 -9.58
C ILE A 37 -3.15 10.15 -9.07
N ARG A 38 -3.28 10.13 -7.74
CA ARG A 38 -4.56 9.97 -7.04
C ARG A 38 -4.63 11.00 -5.92
N ILE A 39 -5.85 11.38 -5.60
CA ILE A 39 -6.17 12.37 -4.57
C ILE A 39 -7.19 11.71 -3.67
N GLY A 40 -6.97 11.79 -2.36
CA GLY A 40 -7.86 11.22 -1.37
C GLY A 40 -7.49 11.68 0.02
N GLU A 41 -8.38 11.40 0.97
CA GLU A 41 -8.12 11.62 2.39
C GLU A 41 -7.08 10.59 2.88
N VAL A 42 -6.05 11.05 3.57
CA VAL A 42 -5.02 10.17 4.10
C VAL A 42 -5.46 9.66 5.47
N VAL A 43 -5.66 8.36 5.58
CA VAL A 43 -6.03 7.67 6.82
C VAL A 43 -4.97 6.63 7.17
N PHE A 44 -4.88 6.27 8.46
CA PHE A 44 -3.96 5.22 8.90
C PHE A 44 -4.72 4.08 9.57
N SER A 45 -4.21 2.87 9.38
CA SER A 45 -4.70 1.66 10.04
C SER A 45 -3.61 1.02 10.87
N THR A 46 -3.97 0.62 12.09
CA THR A 46 -3.13 -0.11 13.04
C THR A 46 -3.23 -1.62 12.89
N SER A 47 -4.02 -2.10 11.93
CA SER A 47 -4.14 -3.52 11.62
C SER A 47 -2.77 -4.12 11.28
N MET A 48 -2.42 -5.20 11.96
CA MET A 48 -1.16 -5.93 11.71
C MET A 48 -1.30 -6.95 10.56
N THR A 49 -2.52 -7.36 10.26
CA THR A 49 -2.89 -8.33 9.22
C THR A 49 -4.13 -7.84 8.47
N GLY A 50 -4.62 -8.62 7.51
CA GLY A 50 -5.85 -8.32 6.80
C GLY A 50 -5.76 -7.16 5.78
N TYR A 51 -4.64 -7.05 5.06
CA TYR A 51 -4.51 -6.02 4.02
C TYR A 51 -5.38 -6.30 2.79
N PRO A 52 -5.62 -7.55 2.32
CA PRO A 52 -6.56 -7.78 1.22
C PRO A 52 -8.00 -7.35 1.58
N GLU A 53 -8.44 -7.66 2.79
CA GLU A 53 -9.73 -7.30 3.36
C GLU A 53 -9.85 -5.78 3.46
N SER A 54 -8.86 -5.11 4.06
CA SER A 54 -8.87 -3.65 4.20
C SER A 54 -8.82 -2.91 2.86
N LEU A 55 -8.08 -3.43 1.88
CA LEU A 55 -8.01 -2.84 0.54
C LEU A 55 -9.34 -2.99 -0.23
N THR A 56 -10.10 -4.04 0.07
CA THR A 56 -11.38 -4.35 -0.58
C THR A 56 -12.59 -3.88 0.22
N ASP A 57 -12.41 -3.20 1.35
CA ASP A 57 -13.51 -2.63 2.13
C ASP A 57 -14.03 -1.33 1.45
N PRO A 58 -15.32 -1.26 1.07
CA PRO A 58 -15.93 -0.06 0.47
C PRO A 58 -15.81 1.21 1.32
N SER A 59 -15.61 1.08 2.62
CA SER A 59 -15.49 2.19 3.58
C SER A 59 -14.27 3.07 3.30
N TYR A 60 -13.22 2.54 2.65
CA TYR A 60 -12.01 3.31 2.30
C TYR A 60 -12.08 4.00 0.92
N ARG A 61 -13.26 4.04 0.29
CA ARG A 61 -13.41 4.73 -0.99
C ARG A 61 -13.04 6.21 -0.88
N GLY A 62 -12.22 6.71 -1.81
CA GLY A 62 -11.74 8.09 -1.78
C GLY A 62 -10.61 8.34 -0.78
N GLN A 63 -10.08 7.30 -0.14
CA GLN A 63 -9.04 7.41 0.88
C GLN A 63 -7.73 6.76 0.43
N ILE A 64 -6.62 7.32 0.90
CA ILE A 64 -5.28 6.78 0.78
C ILE A 64 -4.95 6.13 2.12
N LEU A 65 -4.80 4.81 2.11
CA LEU A 65 -4.63 4.00 3.31
C LEU A 65 -3.14 3.84 3.66
N VAL A 66 -2.77 4.24 4.86
CA VAL A 66 -1.43 4.09 5.42
C VAL A 66 -1.42 2.95 6.44
N TYR A 67 -0.66 1.91 6.17
CA TYR A 67 -0.47 0.82 7.13
C TYR A 67 0.72 1.12 8.05
N THR A 68 0.51 1.01 9.36
CA THR A 68 1.59 1.20 10.34
C THR A 68 2.43 -0.06 10.54
N HIS A 69 1.95 -1.22 10.08
CA HIS A 69 2.70 -2.47 10.19
C HIS A 69 3.93 -2.44 9.26
N PRO A 70 5.14 -2.76 9.75
CA PRO A 70 6.37 -2.54 9.00
C PRO A 70 6.49 -3.42 7.75
N MET A 71 6.07 -4.68 7.82
CA MET A 71 6.25 -5.65 6.73
C MET A 71 4.90 -6.05 6.12
N VAL A 72 4.58 -5.52 4.94
CA VAL A 72 3.30 -5.79 4.27
C VAL A 72 3.50 -6.59 2.98
N GLY A 73 2.58 -7.51 2.67
CA GLY A 73 2.67 -8.39 1.50
C GLY A 73 3.28 -9.78 1.78
N ASN A 74 3.61 -10.09 3.03
CA ASN A 74 4.23 -11.33 3.48
C ASN A 74 3.40 -12.59 3.19
N TYR A 75 2.06 -12.52 3.15
CA TYR A 75 1.20 -13.66 2.78
C TYR A 75 0.58 -13.55 1.37
N GLY A 76 1.04 -12.57 0.58
CA GLY A 76 0.55 -12.32 -0.78
C GLY A 76 -0.95 -12.03 -0.83
N VAL A 77 -1.55 -12.32 -1.99
CA VAL A 77 -2.98 -12.15 -2.22
C VAL A 77 -3.62 -13.53 -2.43
N PRO A 78 -4.63 -13.88 -1.64
CA PRO A 78 -5.29 -15.17 -1.74
C PRO A 78 -6.14 -15.29 -3.01
N SER A 79 -6.36 -16.54 -3.43
CA SER A 79 -7.22 -16.86 -4.57
C SER A 79 -8.65 -16.37 -4.38
N THR A 80 -9.31 -15.99 -5.48
CA THR A 80 -10.73 -15.63 -5.50
C THR A 80 -11.67 -16.83 -5.66
N VAL A 81 -11.13 -18.05 -5.75
CA VAL A 81 -11.91 -19.28 -6.05
C VAL A 81 -12.84 -19.69 -4.91
N HIS A 82 -12.43 -19.51 -3.65
CA HIS A 82 -13.27 -19.81 -2.50
C HIS A 82 -14.11 -18.61 -2.14
N THR A 83 -15.42 -18.70 -2.36
CA THR A 83 -16.36 -17.62 -2.08
C THR A 83 -17.28 -17.95 -0.91
N VAL A 84 -17.50 -16.97 -0.04
CA VAL A 84 -18.51 -16.99 1.01
C VAL A 84 -19.53 -15.91 0.67
N HIS A 85 -20.81 -16.27 0.58
CA HIS A 85 -21.89 -15.35 0.18
C HIS A 85 -21.67 -14.64 -1.19
N GLY A 86 -20.93 -15.25 -2.11
CA GLY A 86 -20.69 -14.71 -3.46
C GLY A 86 -19.47 -13.77 -3.58
N ILE A 87 -18.73 -13.55 -2.49
CA ILE A 87 -17.49 -12.75 -2.46
C ILE A 87 -16.34 -13.68 -2.03
N PRO A 88 -15.11 -13.51 -2.54
CA PRO A 88 -13.97 -14.30 -2.07
C PRO A 88 -13.81 -14.24 -0.54
N ALA A 89 -13.51 -15.37 0.10
CA ALA A 89 -13.53 -15.51 1.56
C ALA A 89 -12.59 -14.55 2.34
N ASN A 90 -11.61 -13.96 1.67
CA ASN A 90 -10.61 -13.05 2.26
C ASN A 90 -10.74 -11.62 1.68
N TYR A 91 -11.91 -11.28 1.15
CA TYR A 91 -12.22 -10.00 0.52
C TYR A 91 -13.53 -9.49 1.13
N GLU A 92 -13.60 -8.19 1.40
CA GLU A 92 -14.82 -7.54 1.88
C GLU A 92 -15.73 -7.09 0.72
N SER A 93 -15.20 -7.05 -0.50
CA SER A 93 -15.96 -6.76 -1.71
C SER A 93 -15.31 -7.35 -2.98
N SER A 94 -15.95 -7.14 -4.13
CA SER A 94 -15.47 -7.60 -5.43
C SER A 94 -14.26 -6.84 -5.98
N SER A 95 -13.86 -5.71 -5.37
CA SER A 95 -12.83 -4.81 -5.93
C SER A 95 -12.03 -4.07 -4.87
N ILE A 96 -10.85 -3.57 -5.24
CA ILE A 96 -10.11 -2.65 -4.39
C ILE A 96 -10.77 -1.28 -4.40
N HIS A 97 -10.99 -0.69 -3.22
CA HIS A 97 -11.68 0.59 -3.07
C HIS A 97 -10.78 1.76 -2.67
N VAL A 98 -9.57 1.49 -2.17
CA VAL A 98 -8.63 2.55 -1.80
C VAL A 98 -8.10 3.30 -3.02
N GLU A 99 -7.87 4.60 -2.87
CA GLU A 99 -7.25 5.45 -3.89
C GLU A 99 -5.73 5.30 -3.93
N GLY A 100 -5.14 4.84 -2.83
CA GLY A 100 -3.72 4.56 -2.76
C GLY A 100 -3.35 3.78 -1.50
N PHE A 101 -2.20 3.12 -1.55
CA PHE A 101 -1.72 2.30 -0.44
C PHE A 101 -0.28 2.63 -0.06
N ILE A 102 -0.05 2.90 1.22
CA ILE A 102 1.23 3.36 1.75
C ILE A 102 1.68 2.39 2.84
N ILE A 103 2.89 1.87 2.70
CA ILE A 103 3.50 0.89 3.60
C ILE A 103 4.95 1.28 3.90
N ALA A 104 5.54 0.67 4.93
CA ALA A 104 6.93 0.90 5.29
C ALA A 104 7.93 0.00 4.55
N GLU A 105 7.54 -1.26 4.26
CA GLU A 105 8.35 -2.20 3.50
C GLU A 105 7.45 -3.22 2.80
N LEU A 106 7.69 -3.42 1.50
CA LEU A 106 7.08 -4.50 0.73
C LEU A 106 7.86 -5.81 0.92
N SER A 107 7.22 -6.81 1.53
CA SER A 107 7.81 -8.14 1.70
C SER A 107 7.51 -9.07 0.52
N LYS A 108 8.37 -10.07 0.31
CA LYS A 108 8.13 -11.15 -0.66
C LYS A 108 7.11 -12.14 -0.04
N PRO A 109 6.07 -12.55 -0.78
CA PRO A 109 5.06 -13.43 -0.22
C PRO A 109 5.60 -14.85 -0.01
N HIS A 110 5.29 -15.44 1.14
CA HIS A 110 5.58 -16.83 1.45
C HIS A 110 4.44 -17.44 2.28
N HIS A 111 3.35 -17.81 1.60
CA HIS A 111 2.17 -18.39 2.23
C HIS A 111 1.46 -19.35 1.27
N TYR A 112 0.93 -20.46 1.79
CA TYR A 112 0.35 -21.54 0.98
C TYR A 112 -0.89 -21.11 0.17
N LEU A 113 -1.63 -20.10 0.64
CA LEU A 113 -2.78 -19.52 -0.07
C LEU A 113 -2.39 -18.40 -1.06
N SER A 114 -1.12 -17.98 -1.08
CA SER A 114 -0.68 -16.88 -1.93
C SER A 114 -0.74 -17.29 -3.40
N THR A 115 -1.56 -16.62 -4.19
CA THR A 115 -1.65 -16.84 -5.64
C THR A 115 -0.98 -15.74 -6.45
N LYS A 116 -0.95 -14.51 -5.91
CA LYS A 116 -0.32 -13.35 -6.50
C LYS A 116 0.45 -12.58 -5.45
N THR A 117 1.44 -11.82 -5.91
CA THR A 117 2.10 -10.84 -5.03
C THR A 117 1.21 -9.60 -4.86
N LEU A 118 1.43 -8.87 -3.77
CA LEU A 118 0.69 -7.64 -3.49
C LEU A 118 0.92 -6.56 -4.58
N HIS A 119 2.13 -6.48 -5.14
CA HIS A 119 2.46 -5.49 -6.16
C HIS A 119 1.77 -5.76 -7.50
N GLU A 120 1.70 -7.04 -7.93
CA GLU A 120 0.96 -7.45 -9.13
C GLU A 120 -0.52 -7.12 -8.98
N TRP A 121 -1.11 -7.49 -7.85
CA TRP A 121 -2.54 -7.27 -7.60
C TRP A 121 -2.91 -5.78 -7.60
N LEU A 122 -2.12 -4.92 -6.97
CA LEU A 122 -2.37 -3.47 -6.97
C LEU A 122 -2.14 -2.84 -8.36
N ARG A 123 -1.19 -3.38 -9.15
CA ARG A 123 -0.97 -2.93 -10.53
C ARG A 123 -2.13 -3.28 -11.45
N GLU A 124 -2.64 -4.51 -11.36
CA GLU A 124 -3.81 -4.98 -12.13
C GLU A 124 -5.06 -4.14 -11.83
N ASN A 125 -5.23 -3.71 -10.57
CA ASN A 125 -6.36 -2.91 -10.12
C ASN A 125 -6.16 -1.38 -10.29
N ASN A 126 -5.08 -0.94 -10.95
CA ASN A 126 -4.79 0.48 -11.17
C ASN A 126 -4.69 1.33 -9.88
N VAL A 127 -4.14 0.75 -8.81
CA VAL A 127 -3.97 1.41 -7.51
C VAL A 127 -2.51 1.85 -7.33
N PRO A 128 -2.23 3.16 -7.20
CA PRO A 128 -0.91 3.65 -6.89
C PRO A 128 -0.47 3.34 -5.46
N THR A 129 0.83 3.12 -5.30
CA THR A 129 1.40 2.78 -4.00
C THR A 129 2.68 3.55 -3.70
N ASN A 130 3.00 3.64 -2.41
CA ASN A 130 4.24 4.21 -1.94
C ASN A 130 4.83 3.35 -0.81
N ASP A 131 6.00 2.78 -1.06
CA ASP A 131 6.86 2.15 -0.08
C ASP A 131 7.73 3.25 0.55
N LEU A 132 7.38 3.60 1.79
CA LEU A 132 8.09 4.54 2.61
C LEU A 132 9.28 3.81 3.22
N PHE A 133 10.45 3.95 2.60
CA PHE A 133 11.69 3.58 3.28
C PHE A 133 11.85 4.50 4.50
N LEU A 134 11.38 4.03 5.65
CA LEU A 134 11.32 4.79 6.87
C LEU A 134 12.73 5.07 7.37
N THR A 135 13.34 6.18 6.94
CA THR A 135 14.34 6.88 7.76
C THR A 135 13.59 7.60 8.90
N TRP A 136 12.88 6.84 9.73
CA TRP A 136 12.12 7.32 10.89
C TRP A 136 12.99 7.60 12.11
N HIS A 137 14.32 7.44 12.01
CA HIS A 137 15.23 7.58 13.15
C HIS A 137 15.53 9.02 13.60
N SER A 138 14.84 10.06 13.11
CA SER A 138 15.31 11.44 13.40
C SER A 138 14.27 12.56 13.54
N LYS A 139 12.97 12.38 13.25
CA LYS A 139 12.10 13.57 13.07
C LYS A 139 10.69 13.54 13.67
N LEU A 140 10.37 12.60 14.55
CA LEU A 140 9.09 12.62 15.26
C LEU A 140 9.22 12.58 16.80
N LEU A 141 10.39 12.97 17.31
CA LEU A 141 10.59 13.38 18.70
C LEU A 141 11.25 14.76 18.72
#